data_AF-A0A0S8FZN9-F1
#
_entry.id   AF-A0A0S8FZN9-F1
#
_cell.length_a   1.000
_cell.length_b   1.000
_cell.length_c   1.000
_cell.angle_alpha   90.00
_cell.angle_beta   90.00
_cell.angle_gamma   90.00
#
_symmetry.space_group_name_H-M   'P 1'
#
loop_
_entity.id
_entity.type
_entity.pdbx_description
1 polymer ?
#
loop_
_entity_poly.entity_id
_entity_poly.type
_entity_poly.pdbx_seq_one_letter_code
_entity_poly.pdbx_strand_id
1 'polypeptide(L)'
;MTSDKLFRSMEISASGLHAEWVRMQVLANNVANAETTRAEDGQPYRKQHVIFSTLMDGMNGVAVRGIVPSDAPPTMVYNPGHPDANAEGFVAMPDIKVPLEMVDLLTASRAYEANLAAMNKFRQICEEAIKLLR
;
A
#
# COMPACT_ATOMS: atom_id res chain seq x y z
N MET A 1 22.03 0.70 -27.66
CA MET A 1 22.43 0.02 -26.40
C MET A 1 22.23 0.88 -25.14
N THR A 2 22.19 2.22 -25.22
CA THR A 2 21.90 3.12 -24.08
C THR A 2 20.41 3.50 -23.93
N SER A 3 19.64 3.55 -25.02
CA SER A 3 18.21 3.93 -24.98
C SER A 3 17.33 2.91 -24.23
N ASP A 4 17.58 1.60 -24.39
CA ASP A 4 16.87 0.54 -23.65
C ASP A 4 17.04 0.63 -22.12
N LYS A 5 18.19 1.10 -21.64
CA LYS A 5 18.41 1.28 -20.19
C LYS A 5 17.65 2.49 -19.64
N LEU A 6 17.43 3.51 -20.48
CA LEU A 6 16.65 4.71 -20.12
C LEU A 6 15.17 4.36 -19.95
N PHE A 7 14.57 3.62 -20.89
CA PHE A 7 13.17 3.22 -20.78
C PHE A 7 12.93 2.26 -19.61
N ARG A 8 13.89 1.36 -19.33
CA ARG A 8 13.80 0.45 -18.17
C ARG A 8 13.77 1.16 -16.82
N SER A 9 14.53 2.23 -16.59
CA SER A 9 14.48 2.95 -15.30
C SER A 9 13.14 3.67 -15.09
N MET A 10 12.53 4.14 -16.18
CA MET A 10 11.19 4.72 -16.16
C MET A 10 10.13 3.65 -15.85
N GLU A 11 10.21 2.48 -16.47
CA GLU A 11 9.32 1.34 -16.21
C GLU A 11 9.41 0.87 -14.75
N ILE A 12 10.62 0.76 -14.20
CA ILE A 12 10.83 0.42 -12.78
C ILE A 12 10.18 1.47 -11.88
N SER A 13 10.43 2.76 -12.12
CA SER A 13 9.85 3.85 -11.32
C SER A 13 8.32 3.88 -11.42
N ALA A 14 7.76 3.67 -12.61
CA ALA A 14 6.32 3.62 -12.84
C ALA A 14 5.68 2.41 -12.12
N SER A 15 6.31 1.24 -12.18
CA SER A 15 5.85 0.04 -11.49
C SER A 15 5.90 0.21 -9.96
N GLY A 16 6.96 0.82 -9.44
CA GLY A 16 7.10 1.15 -8.02
C GLY A 16 6.08 2.20 -7.56
N LEU A 17 5.82 3.21 -8.40
CA LEU A 17 4.78 4.20 -8.15
C LEU A 17 3.40 3.57 -8.01
N HIS A 18 3.04 2.67 -8.95
CA HIS A 18 1.77 1.97 -8.90
C HIS A 18 1.66 1.03 -7.70
N ALA A 19 2.74 0.30 -7.38
CA ALA A 19 2.79 -0.59 -6.22
C ALA A 19 2.56 0.16 -4.89
N GLU A 20 3.25 1.28 -4.68
CA GLU A 20 3.05 2.10 -3.47
C GLU A 20 1.68 2.79 -3.45
N TRP A 21 1.13 3.17 -4.62
CA TRP A 21 -0.24 3.67 -4.70
C TRP A 21 -1.30 2.65 -4.27
N VAL A 22 -1.14 1.39 -4.67
CA VAL A 22 -2.03 0.30 -4.19
C VAL A 22 -1.82 0.05 -2.70
N ARG A 23 -0.57 0.08 -2.22
CA ARG A 23 -0.28 -0.05 -0.78
C ARG A 23 -0.95 1.04 0.04
N MET A 24 -0.87 2.30 -0.41
CA MET A 24 -1.55 3.42 0.26
C MET A 24 -3.07 3.23 0.33
N GLN A 25 -3.71 2.75 -0.74
CA GLN A 25 -5.14 2.48 -0.73
C GLN A 25 -5.53 1.39 0.27
N VAL A 26 -4.75 0.32 0.35
CA VAL A 26 -5.00 -0.76 1.30
C VAL A 26 -4.81 -0.30 2.74
N LEU A 27 -3.74 0.46 3.02
CA LEU A 27 -3.51 1.05 4.34
C LEU A 27 -4.62 2.03 4.74
N ALA A 28 -5.06 2.89 3.80
CA ALA A 28 -6.18 3.78 4.04
C ALA A 28 -7.49 3.03 4.30
N ASN A 29 -7.74 1.93 3.58
CA ASN A 29 -8.90 1.08 3.80
C ASN A 29 -8.86 0.42 5.19
N ASN A 30 -7.68 -0.06 5.62
CA ASN A 30 -7.50 -0.60 6.96
C ASN A 30 -7.78 0.45 8.04
N VAL A 31 -7.25 1.66 7.90
CA VAL A 31 -7.49 2.75 8.86
C VAL A 31 -8.98 3.13 8.90
N ALA A 32 -9.64 3.21 7.74
CA ALA A 32 -11.05 3.54 7.66
C ALA A 32 -11.96 2.48 8.32
N ASN A 33 -11.58 1.21 8.25
CA ASN A 33 -12.34 0.09 8.80
C ASN A 33 -11.79 -0.43 10.15
N ALA A 34 -10.90 0.32 10.81
CA ALA A 34 -10.28 -0.10 12.07
C ALA A 34 -11.31 -0.31 13.21
N GLU A 35 -12.42 0.42 13.17
CA GLU A 35 -13.51 0.35 14.15
C GLU A 35 -14.72 -0.46 13.64
N THR A 36 -14.58 -1.17 12.53
CA THR A 36 -15.69 -1.93 11.92
C THR A 36 -15.84 -3.31 12.57
N THR A 37 -16.76 -3.42 13.51
CA THR A 37 -17.12 -4.66 14.23
C THR A 37 -17.98 -5.62 13.43
N ARG A 38 -18.69 -5.13 12.41
CA ARG A 38 -19.61 -5.90 11.58
C ARG A 38 -19.45 -5.55 10.11
N ALA A 39 -18.71 -6.37 9.39
CA ALA A 39 -18.65 -6.36 7.93
C ALA A 39 -19.85 -7.12 7.31
N GLU A 40 -19.88 -7.24 5.98
CA GLU A 40 -20.97 -7.90 5.24
C GLU A 40 -21.21 -9.36 5.65
N ASP A 41 -20.18 -10.04 6.13
CA ASP A 41 -20.22 -11.41 6.63
C ASP A 41 -20.62 -11.52 8.11
N GLY A 42 -20.89 -10.38 8.76
CA GLY A 42 -21.21 -10.29 10.18
C GLY A 42 -20.01 -10.43 11.11
N GLN A 43 -18.79 -10.55 10.59
CA GLN A 43 -17.55 -10.61 11.35
C GLN A 43 -16.84 -9.25 11.38
N PRO A 44 -15.89 -9.02 12.32
CA PRO A 44 -15.07 -7.83 12.31
C PRO A 44 -14.25 -7.74 11.02
N TYR A 45 -14.03 -6.51 10.55
CA TYR A 45 -13.18 -6.27 9.39
C TYR A 45 -11.79 -6.90 9.57
N ARG A 46 -11.28 -7.54 8.52
CA ARG A 46 -9.94 -8.14 8.53
C ARG A 46 -8.95 -7.22 7.84
N LYS A 47 -7.86 -6.91 8.55
CA LYS A 47 -6.73 -6.16 8.00
C LYS A 47 -6.29 -6.77 6.67
N GLN A 48 -6.07 -5.93 5.67
CA GLN A 48 -5.59 -6.34 4.35
C GLN A 48 -4.10 -6.04 4.18
N HIS A 49 -3.40 -6.90 3.45
CA HIS A 49 -1.99 -6.78 3.10
C HIS A 49 -1.79 -6.86 1.59
N VAL A 50 -0.89 -6.03 1.07
CA VAL A 50 -0.47 -6.10 -0.34
C VAL A 50 0.69 -7.08 -0.47
N ILE A 51 0.55 -8.03 -1.39
CA ILE A 51 1.63 -8.94 -1.78
C ILE A 51 2.25 -8.42 -3.07
N PHE A 52 3.54 -8.11 -3.02
CA PHE A 52 4.32 -7.76 -4.18
C PHE A 52 4.99 -8.98 -4.79
N SER A 53 5.24 -8.90 -6.09
CA SER A 53 6.03 -9.86 -6.84
C SER A 53 7.00 -9.12 -7.76
N THR A 54 8.12 -9.76 -8.06
CA THR A 54 9.04 -9.27 -9.07
C THR A 54 8.54 -9.70 -10.46
N LEU A 55 8.60 -8.79 -11.42
CA LEU A 55 8.43 -9.15 -12.83
C LEU A 55 9.69 -9.93 -13.24
N MET A 56 9.53 -11.22 -13.57
CA MET A 56 10.56 -12.26 -13.80
C MET A 56 12.04 -11.84 -14.03
N ASP A 57 12.94 -12.57 -13.37
CA ASP A 57 14.40 -12.73 -13.59
C ASP A 57 15.18 -11.47 -14.01
N GLY A 58 15.09 -10.43 -13.17
CA GLY A 58 15.90 -9.22 -13.29
C GLY A 58 15.27 -8.04 -12.54
N MET A 59 16.06 -6.99 -12.30
CA MET A 59 15.59 -5.69 -11.78
C MET A 59 14.66 -5.00 -12.79
N ASN A 60 13.46 -5.54 -13.04
CA ASN A 60 12.49 -5.07 -14.04
C ASN A 60 11.25 -4.42 -13.40
N GLY A 61 11.32 -4.10 -12.11
CA GLY A 61 10.23 -3.43 -11.40
C GLY A 61 9.43 -4.38 -10.52
N VAL A 62 8.32 -3.87 -10.01
CA VAL A 62 7.47 -4.54 -9.02
C VAL A 62 6.03 -4.61 -9.52
N ALA A 63 5.38 -5.75 -9.31
CA ALA A 63 3.98 -5.95 -9.62
C ALA A 63 3.21 -6.29 -8.35
N VAL A 64 1.98 -5.78 -8.26
CA VAL A 64 1.03 -6.18 -7.22
C VAL A 64 0.50 -7.56 -7.58
N ARG A 65 0.85 -8.58 -6.80
CA ARG A 65 0.37 -9.95 -6.98
C ARG A 65 -1.07 -10.10 -6.50
N GLY A 66 -1.44 -9.37 -5.45
CA GLY A 66 -2.79 -9.39 -4.89
C GLY A 66 -2.87 -8.71 -3.54
N ILE A 67 -4.10 -8.56 -3.05
CA ILE A 67 -4.42 -8.07 -1.71
C ILE A 67 -5.02 -9.26 -0.96
N VAL A 68 -4.43 -9.60 0.19
CA VAL A 68 -4.85 -10.75 1.00
C VAL A 68 -5.30 -10.27 2.39
N PRO A 69 -6.38 -10.84 2.95
CA PRO A 69 -6.73 -10.60 4.33
C PRO A 69 -5.68 -11.22 5.26
N SER A 70 -5.51 -10.63 6.44
CA SER A 70 -4.70 -11.17 7.52
C SER A 70 -5.39 -12.37 8.16
N ASP A 71 -4.58 -13.36 8.54
CA ASP A 71 -5.01 -14.53 9.33
C ASP A 71 -5.00 -14.26 10.84
N ALA A 72 -4.65 -13.04 11.27
CA ALA A 72 -4.63 -12.66 12.68
C ALA A 72 -6.05 -12.70 13.29
N PRO A 73 -6.22 -13.27 14.50
CA PRO A 73 -7.51 -13.27 15.16
C PRO A 73 -7.94 -11.84 15.54
N PRO A 74 -9.25 -11.53 15.56
CA PRO A 74 -9.75 -10.25 16.08
C PRO A 74 -9.30 -9.99 17.52
N THR A 75 -9.09 -8.72 17.84
CA THR A 75 -8.75 -8.30 19.21
C THR A 75 -10.02 -8.14 20.03
N MET A 76 -10.06 -8.76 21.21
CA MET A 76 -11.19 -8.61 22.13
C MET A 76 -10.99 -7.37 23.00
N VAL A 77 -11.90 -6.40 22.90
CA VAL A 77 -11.86 -5.16 23.66
C VAL A 77 -13.03 -5.12 24.62
N TYR A 78 -12.77 -4.87 25.90
CA TYR A 78 -13.83 -4.74 26.90
C TYR A 78 -14.56 -3.40 26.73
N ASN A 79 -15.81 -3.46 26.26
CA ASN A 79 -16.70 -2.32 26.09
C ASN A 79 -18.16 -2.74 26.29
N PRO A 80 -18.63 -2.82 27.55
CA PRO A 80 -19.97 -3.33 27.87
C PRO A 80 -21.13 -2.44 27.37
N GLY A 81 -20.85 -1.21 26.95
CA GLY A 81 -21.84 -0.30 26.36
C GLY A 81 -21.98 -0.41 24.84
N HIS A 82 -21.19 -1.27 24.19
CA HIS A 82 -21.21 -1.41 22.75
C HIS A 82 -22.36 -2.32 22.27
N PRO A 83 -23.09 -1.97 21.19
CA PRO A 83 -24.19 -2.79 20.67
C PRO A 83 -23.78 -4.22 20.30
N ASP A 84 -22.53 -4.41 19.86
CA ASP A 84 -21.97 -5.71 19.47
C ASP A 84 -21.18 -6.42 20.60
N ALA A 85 -21.32 -5.97 21.85
CA ALA A 85 -20.67 -6.64 22.98
C ALA A 85 -21.33 -8.01 23.26
N ASN A 86 -20.50 -8.99 23.59
CA ASN A 86 -20.97 -10.29 24.06
C ASN A 86 -21.55 -10.19 25.50
N ALA A 87 -22.07 -11.30 26.02
CA ALA A 87 -22.66 -11.37 27.37
C ALA A 87 -21.70 -10.99 28.51
N GLU A 88 -20.39 -11.03 28.25
CA GLU A 88 -19.33 -10.67 29.21
C GLU A 88 -18.85 -9.21 29.03
N GLY A 89 -19.39 -8.47 28.06
CA GLY A 89 -19.04 -7.08 27.78
C GLY A 89 -17.85 -6.89 26.83
N PHE A 90 -17.40 -7.94 26.14
CA PHE A 90 -16.30 -7.89 25.16
C PHE A 90 -16.81 -7.75 23.74
N VAL A 91 -16.13 -6.92 22.96
CA VAL A 91 -16.38 -6.69 21.53
C VAL A 91 -15.20 -7.24 20.73
N ALA A 92 -15.50 -7.98 19.67
CA ALA A 92 -14.49 -8.40 18.71
C ALA A 92 -14.19 -7.24 17.75
N MET A 93 -12.98 -6.71 17.82
CA MET A 93 -12.50 -5.60 16.99
C MET A 93 -11.47 -6.10 15.97
N PRO A 94 -11.36 -5.46 14.80
CA PRO A 94 -10.26 -5.69 13.86
C PRO A 94 -8.89 -5.59 14.54
N ASP A 95 -7.93 -6.46 14.19
CA ASP A 95 -6.52 -6.32 14.61
C ASP A 95 -5.81 -5.25 13.76
N ILE A 96 -6.22 -3.99 13.95
CA ILE A 96 -5.67 -2.84 13.23
C ILE A 96 -5.17 -1.81 14.24
N LYS A 97 -3.86 -1.61 14.23
CA LYS A 97 -3.22 -0.58 15.03
C LYS A 97 -3.08 0.67 14.18
N VAL A 98 -4.06 1.56 14.26
CA VAL A 98 -4.11 2.81 13.49
C VAL A 98 -2.78 3.58 13.49
N PRO A 99 -2.07 3.75 14.64
CA PRO A 99 -0.79 4.45 14.63
C PRO A 99 0.26 3.77 13.75
N LEU A 100 0.27 2.44 13.68
CA LEU A 100 1.20 1.68 12.85
C LEU A 100 0.82 1.77 11.37
N GLU A 101 -0.46 1.64 11.03
CA GLU A 101 -0.93 1.81 9.64
C GLU A 101 -0.61 3.21 9.09
N MET A 102 -0.73 4.25 9.93
CA MET A 102 -0.41 5.62 9.53
C MET A 102 1.10 5.83 9.31
N VAL A 103 1.95 5.16 10.09
CA VAL A 103 3.41 5.15 9.85
C VAL A 103 3.71 4.45 8.53
N ASP A 104 3.10 3.30 8.28
CA ASP A 104 3.26 2.58 7.01
C ASP A 104 2.74 3.41 5.82
N LEU A 105 1.64 4.15 6.00
CA LEU A 105 1.08 5.04 4.99
C LEU A 105 2.06 6.17 4.67
N LEU A 106 2.67 6.77 5.69
CA LEU A 106 3.70 7.79 5.52
C LEU A 106 4.90 7.24 4.77
N THR A 107 5.37 6.03 5.10
CA THR A 107 6.48 5.38 4.39
C THR A 107 6.13 5.13 2.92
N ALA A 108 4.92 4.63 2.64
CA ALA A 108 4.44 4.41 1.27
C ALA A 108 4.33 5.73 0.48
N SER A 109 3.81 6.79 1.11
CA SER A 109 3.73 8.14 0.52
C SER A 109 5.11 8.70 0.17
N ARG A 110 6.08 8.55 1.07
CA ARG A 110 7.47 8.98 0.82
C ARG A 110 8.11 8.20 -0.33
N ALA A 111 7.85 6.90 -0.44
CA ALA A 111 8.32 6.08 -1.55
C ALA A 111 7.67 6.49 -2.90
N TYR A 112 6.36 6.78 -2.88
CA TYR A 112 5.64 7.33 -4.03
C TYR A 112 6.24 8.67 -4.49
N GLU A 113 6.48 9.60 -3.55
CA GLU A 113 7.13 10.89 -3.83
C GLU A 113 8.53 10.72 -4.41
N ALA A 114 9.32 9.79 -3.87
CA ALA A 114 10.68 9.52 -4.35
C ALA A 114 10.67 9.00 -5.80
N ASN A 115 9.79 8.05 -6.13
CA ASN A 115 9.64 7.52 -7.49
C ASN A 115 9.16 8.61 -8.46
N LEU A 116 8.21 9.46 -8.03
CA LEU A 116 7.75 10.59 -8.81
C LEU A 116 8.86 11.61 -9.07
N ALA A 117 9.67 11.92 -8.06
CA ALA A 117 10.82 12.82 -8.18
C ALA A 117 11.86 12.25 -9.17
N ALA A 118 12.15 10.94 -9.10
CA ALA A 118 13.04 10.27 -10.04
C ALA A 118 12.53 10.35 -11.49
N MET A 119 11.22 10.11 -11.72
CA MET A 119 10.60 10.24 -13.04
C MET A 119 10.66 11.69 -13.57
N ASN A 120 10.42 12.68 -12.72
CA ASN A 120 10.52 14.09 -13.10
C ASN A 120 11.96 14.49 -13.46
N LYS A 121 12.95 14.02 -12.69
CA LYS A 121 14.37 14.25 -13.00
C LYS A 121 14.78 13.61 -14.31
N PHE A 122 14.31 12.39 -14.56
CA PHE A 122 14.54 11.71 -15.82
C PHE A 122 13.96 12.48 -17.01
N ARG A 123 12.72 12.98 -16.89
CA ARG A 123 12.09 13.81 -17.91
C ARG A 123 12.92 15.06 -18.22
N GLN A 124 13.42 15.74 -17.19
CA GLN A 124 14.29 16.91 -17.34
C GLN A 124 15.55 16.60 -18.15
N ILE A 125 16.24 15.49 -17.84
CA ILE A 125 17.44 15.05 -18.57
C ILE A 125 17.12 14.76 -20.04
N CYS A 126 15.99 14.12 -20.33
CA CYS A 126 15.58 13.83 -21.72
C CYS A 126 15.31 15.12 -22.51
N GLU A 127 14.60 16.07 -21.91
CA GLU A 127 14.30 17.37 -22.53
C GLU A 127 15.58 18.19 -22.78
N GLU A 128 16.55 18.14 -21.87
CA GLU A 128 17.87 18.78 -22.06
C GLU A 128 18.69 18.09 -23.15
N ALA A 129 18.71 16.76 -23.19
CA ALA A 129 19.41 16.02 -24.25
C ALA A 129 18.83 16.32 -25.63
N ILE A 130 17.50 16.42 -25.77
CA ILE A 130 16.84 16.81 -27.03
C ILE A 130 17.24 18.23 -27.44
N LYS A 131 17.35 19.17 -26.48
CA LYS A 131 17.80 20.54 -26.76
C LYS A 131 19.24 20.59 -27.27
N LEU A 132 20.13 19.71 -26.78
CA LEU A 132 21.54 19.65 -27.20
C LEU A 132 21.73 19.02 -28.59
N LEU A 133 20.76 18.23 -29.06
CA LEU A 133 20.80 17.56 -30.37
C LEU A 133 20.25 18.42 -31.52
N ARG A 134 19.75 19.62 -31.23
CA ARG A 134 19.14 20.55 -32.19
C ARG A 134 20.00 21.79 -32.35
#